data_AF-A0A957ADI2-F1
#
_entry.id   AF-A0A957ADI2-F1
#
_cell.length_a   1.000
_cell.length_b   1.000
_cell.length_c   1.000
_cell.angle_alpha   90.00
_cell.angle_beta   90.00
_cell.angle_gamma   90.00
#
_symmetry.space_group_name_H-M   'P 1'
#
loop_
_entity.id
_entity.type
_entity.pdbx_description
1 polymer ?
#
loop_
_entity_poly.entity_id
_entity_poly.type
_entity_poly.pdbx_seq_one_letter_code
_entity_poly.pdbx_strand_id
1 'polypeptide(L)' 'MKAGLAQMLKGGVIMDVVTPEQARIAEEAGACAVMALERVPADIRRDGGVARMSD' A
#
# COMPACT_ATOMS: atom_id res chain seq x y z
N MET A 1 12.03 13.42 -15.93
CA MET A 1 12.65 13.04 -14.64
C MET A 1 11.58 12.41 -13.74
N LYS A 2 11.80 11.21 -13.18
CA LYS A 2 10.85 10.54 -12.26
C LYS A 2 11.09 10.87 -10.78
N ALA A 3 12.34 11.22 -10.42
CA ALA A 3 12.75 11.48 -9.04
C ALA A 3 12.02 12.65 -8.37
N GLY A 4 11.52 13.62 -9.15
CA GLY A 4 10.72 14.75 -8.66
C GLY A 4 9.35 14.33 -8.13
N LEU A 5 8.72 13.31 -8.73
CA LEU A 5 7.40 12.82 -8.31
C LEU A 5 7.44 12.20 -6.91
N ALA A 6 8.51 11.46 -6.61
CA ALA A 6 8.69 10.85 -5.28
C ALA A 6 8.95 11.87 -4.16
N GLN A 7 9.30 13.13 -4.49
CA GLN A 7 9.48 14.16 -3.47
C GLN A 7 8.18 14.52 -2.75
N MET A 8 7.03 14.37 -3.44
CA MET A 8 5.71 14.66 -2.87
C MET A 8 5.31 13.72 -1.73
N LEU A 9 5.97 12.56 -1.63
CA LEU A 9 5.68 11.53 -0.63
C LEU A 9 6.59 11.66 0.60
N LYS A 10 7.59 12.55 0.58
CA LYS A 10 8.55 12.70 1.68
C LYS A 10 7.85 13.17 2.95
N GLY A 11 8.16 12.49 4.06
CA GLY A 11 7.60 12.81 5.38
C GLY A 11 6.19 12.26 5.63
N GLY A 12 5.57 11.60 4.63
CA GLY A 12 4.30 10.91 4.80
C GLY A 12 4.47 9.40 5.01
N VAL A 13 3.35 8.74 5.30
CA VAL A 13 3.26 7.28 5.42
C VAL A 13 2.52 6.71 4.21
N ILE A 14 3.04 5.61 3.65
CA ILE A 14 2.37 4.83 2.61
C ILE A 14 1.88 3.53 3.26
N MET A 15 0.59 3.23 3.15
CA MET A 15 -0.03 2.08 3.82
C MET A 15 -0.45 0.98 2.83
N ASP A 16 -0.14 -0.27 3.16
CA ASP A 16 -0.61 -1.47 2.46
C ASP A 16 -2.10 -1.69 2.73
N VAL A 17 -2.91 -1.86 1.67
CA VAL A 17 -4.37 -2.07 1.78
C VAL A 17 -4.85 -3.15 0.81
N VAL A 18 -5.86 -3.91 1.22
CA VAL A 18 -6.47 -4.99 0.42
C VAL A 18 -7.96 -4.77 0.13
N THR A 19 -8.59 -3.73 0.69
CA THR A 19 -9.99 -3.37 0.42
C THR A 19 -10.19 -1.85 0.26
N PRO A 20 -11.26 -1.39 -0.41
CA PRO A 20 -11.59 0.03 -0.49
C PRO A 20 -11.85 0.67 0.88
N GLU A 21 -12.39 -0.08 1.83
CA GLU A 21 -12.60 0.38 3.20
C GLU A 21 -11.27 0.65 3.91
N GLN A 22 -10.28 -0.23 3.78
CA GLN A 22 -8.95 0.00 4.33
C GLN A 22 -8.27 1.22 3.69
N ALA A 23 -8.47 1.45 2.40
CA ALA A 23 -7.95 2.65 1.72
C ALA A 23 -8.54 3.93 2.33
N ARG A 24 -9.84 3.93 2.63
CA ARG A 24 -10.50 5.06 3.29
C ARG A 24 -10.00 5.28 4.71
N ILE A 25 -9.82 4.22 5.49
CA ILE A 25 -9.25 4.30 6.84
C ILE A 25 -7.81 4.85 6.79
N ALA A 26 -7.01 4.45 5.80
CA ALA A 26 -5.65 4.93 5.62
C ALA A 26 -5.62 6.43 5.26
N GLU A 27 -6.53 6.89 4.39
CA GLU A 27 -6.70 8.31 4.07
C GLU A 27 -7.10 9.12 5.32
N GLU A 28 -8.09 8.66 6.08
CA GLU A 28 -8.55 9.29 7.32
C GLU A 28 -7.45 9.32 8.40
N ALA A 29 -6.56 8.33 8.42
CA ALA A 29 -5.39 8.28 9.30
C ALA A 29 -4.22 9.18 8.85
N GLY A 30 -4.32 9.85 7.69
CA GLY A 30 -3.31 10.76 7.18
C GLY A 30 -2.20 10.12 6.35
N ALA A 31 -2.44 8.94 5.75
CA ALA A 31 -1.51 8.37 4.79
C ALA A 31 -1.37 9.28 3.56
N CYS A 32 -0.14 9.49 3.08
CA CYS A 32 0.10 10.31 1.88
C CYS A 32 -0.16 9.55 0.58
N ALA A 33 -0.17 8.22 0.64
CA ALA A 33 -0.56 7.32 -0.44
C ALA A 33 -0.93 5.94 0.13
N VAL A 34 -1.56 5.11 -0.70
CA VAL A 34 -1.84 3.70 -0.39
C VAL A 34 -1.17 2.77 -1.40
N MET A 35 -0.81 1.57 -0.97
CA MET A 35 -0.32 0.47 -1.79
C MET A 35 -1.38 -0.62 -1.85
N ALA A 36 -2.03 -0.76 -3.00
CA ALA A 36 -3.07 -1.77 -3.20
C ALA A 36 -2.44 -3.15 -3.44
N LEU A 37 -2.91 -4.14 -2.69
CA LEU A 37 -2.40 -5.51 -2.68
C LEU A 37 -3.57 -6.51 -2.64
N GLU A 38 -3.36 -7.74 -3.13
CA GLU A 38 -4.30 -8.85 -2.93
C GLU A 38 -4.19 -9.42 -1.51
N ARG A 39 -2.96 -9.39 -0.95
CA ARG A 39 -2.63 -9.93 0.36
C ARG A 39 -1.52 -9.11 0.99
N VAL A 40 -1.63 -8.85 2.29
CA VAL A 40 -0.56 -8.16 3.02
C VAL A 40 0.66 -9.06 3.22
N PRO A 41 1.87 -8.52 3.42
CA PRO A 41 3.09 -9.30 3.58
C PRO A 41 3.07 -10.32 4.72
N ALA A 42 2.26 -10.10 5.76
CA ALA A 42 2.08 -11.07 6.85
C ALA A 42 1.35 -12.34 6.37
N ASP A 43 0.30 -12.17 5.56
CA ASP A 43 -0.47 -13.28 4.99
C ASP A 43 0.35 -14.05 3.96
N ILE A 44 1.09 -13.37 3.09
CA ILE A 44 1.99 -14.01 2.11
C ILE A 44 3.02 -14.91 2.83
N ARG A 45 3.59 -14.45 3.94
CA ARG A 45 4.55 -15.24 4.72
C ARG A 45 3.91 -16.45 5.40
N ARG A 46 2.68 -16.30 5.91
CA ARG A 46 1.94 -17.39 6.57
C ARG A 46 1.52 -18.47 5.58
N ASP A 47 0.96 -18.05 4.43
CA ASP A 47 0.31 -18.95 3.49
C ASP A 47 1.29 -19.52 2.45
N GLY A 48 2.42 -18.83 2.22
CA GLY A 48 3.42 -19.20 1.21
C GLY A 48 2.92 -19.04 -0.23
N GLY A 49 3.60 -19.70 -1.16
CA GLY A 49 3.24 -19.73 -2.58
C GLY A 49 3.71 -18.51 -3.38
N VAL A 50 3.12 -18.33 -4.57
CA VAL A 50 3.50 -17.26 -5.51
C VAL A 50 2.58 -16.05 -5.30
N ALA A 51 3.15 -14.89 -4.98
CA ALA A 51 2.45 -13.61 -4.96
C ALA A 51 2.63 -12.89 -6.31
N ARG A 52 1.54 -12.37 -6.87
CA ARG A 52 1.52 -11.65 -8.17
C ARG A 52 1.01 -10.23 -7.97
N MET A 53 1.00 -9.46 -9.06
CA MET A 53 0.39 -8.13 -9.10
C MET A 53 -1.10 -8.24 -8.78
N SER A 54 -1.63 -7.24 -8.07
CA SER A 54 -3.05 -7.12 -7.75
C SER A 54 -3.82 -6.53 -8.91
N ASP A 55 -5.05 -7.01 -9.09
CA ASP A 55 -5.99 -6.54 -10.10
C ASP A 55 -6.49 -5.11 -9.85
#